data_AF-A0A2H9QVY3-F1
#
_entry.id   AF-A0A2H9QVY3-F1
#
_cell.length_a   1.000
_cell.length_b   1.000
_cell.length_c   1.000
_cell.angle_alpha   90.00
_cell.angle_beta   90.00
_cell.angle_gamma   90.00
#
_symmetry.space_group_name_H-M   'P 1'
#
loop_
_entity.id
_entity.type
_entity.pdbx_description
1 polymer ?
#
loop_
_entity_poly.entity_id
_entity_poly.type
_entity_poly.pdbx_seq_one_letter_code
_entity_poly.pdbx_strand_id
1 'polypeptide(L)'
;ILTPEFIEECKAIITEASFTSRWALIEGYWQLGKRIREEAKTISITAFTETVAVALEKSNRSIWYAVQFYDKYPDLTKLPEGKNISWHIICNKYLGKSEKKELEGGEEGEQRG
;
A
#
# COMPACT_ATOMS: atom_id res chain seq x y z
N ILE A 1 21.52 -16.62 34.57
CA ILE A 1 21.44 -17.44 33.33
C ILE A 1 20.09 -17.11 32.70
N LEU A 2 20.05 -16.78 31.41
CA LEU A 2 18.78 -16.54 30.70
C LEU A 2 18.08 -17.89 30.47
N THR A 3 16.81 -18.01 30.87
CA THR A 3 16.05 -19.24 30.65
C THR A 3 15.45 -19.25 29.23
N PRO A 4 15.23 -20.43 28.62
CA PRO A 4 14.53 -20.53 27.34
C PRO A 4 13.16 -19.84 27.35
N GLU A 5 12.40 -19.96 28.44
CA GLU A 5 11.07 -19.37 28.60
C GLU A 5 11.11 -17.84 28.51
N PHE A 6 12.07 -17.21 29.20
CA PHE A 6 12.26 -15.77 29.15
C PHE A 6 12.59 -15.29 27.73
N ILE A 7 13.42 -16.03 27.00
CA ILE A 7 13.77 -15.70 25.60
C ILE A 7 12.53 -15.80 24.70
N GLU A 8 11.70 -16.83 24.87
CA GLU A 8 10.46 -16.98 24.11
C GLU A 8 9.44 -15.87 24.42
N GLU A 9 9.32 -15.45 25.68
CA GLU A 9 8.50 -14.30 26.08
C GLU A 9 8.98 -13.01 25.41
N CYS A 10 10.29 -12.73 25.40
CA CYS A 10 10.85 -11.58 24.71
C CYS A 10 10.54 -11.61 23.20
N LYS A 11 10.69 -12.78 22.56
CA LYS A 11 10.35 -12.95 21.13
C LYS A 11 8.87 -12.69 20.88
N ALA A 12 7.99 -13.18 21.74
CA ALA A 12 6.55 -12.98 21.62
C ALA A 12 6.19 -11.48 21.72
N ILE A 13 6.77 -10.76 22.68
CA ILE A 13 6.58 -9.31 22.85
C ILE A 13 7.01 -8.55 21.59
N ILE A 14 8.21 -8.81 21.09
CA ILE A 14 8.75 -8.14 19.89
C ILE A 14 7.87 -8.45 18.66
N THR A 15 7.43 -9.71 18.55
CA THR A 15 6.60 -10.18 17.44
C THR A 15 5.24 -9.49 17.43
N GLU A 16 4.55 -9.43 18.56
CA GLU A 16 3.24 -8.77 18.67
C GLU A 16 3.33 -7.25 18.45
N ALA A 17 4.37 -6.61 19.00
CA ALA A 17 4.64 -5.18 18.75
C ALA A 17 4.87 -4.91 17.26
N SER A 18 5.61 -5.78 16.58
CA SER A 18 5.87 -5.68 15.14
C SER A 18 4.62 -5.92 14.30
N PHE A 19 3.73 -6.82 14.71
CA PHE A 19 2.44 -7.03 14.06
C PHE A 19 1.54 -5.80 14.23
N THR A 20 1.44 -5.27 15.45
CA THR A 20 0.65 -4.08 15.77
C THR A 20 1.10 -2.88 14.95
N SER A 21 2.41 -2.62 14.91
CA SER A 21 2.98 -1.51 14.14
C SER A 21 2.70 -1.63 12.64
N ARG A 22 2.86 -2.83 12.07
CA ARG A 22 2.55 -3.08 10.64
C ARG A 22 1.07 -2.86 10.33
N TRP A 23 0.18 -3.35 11.20
CA TRP A 23 -1.26 -3.18 11.00
C TRP A 23 -1.68 -1.71 11.09
N ALA A 24 -1.20 -0.98 12.10
CA ALA A 24 -1.46 0.45 12.24
C ALA A 24 -1.02 1.25 11.00
N LEU A 25 0.12 0.90 10.40
CA LEU A 25 0.58 1.52 9.16
C LEU A 25 -0.37 1.25 7.99
N ILE A 26 -0.83 0.00 7.86
CA ILE A 26 -1.76 -0.41 6.79
C ILE A 26 -3.09 0.30 6.93
N GLU A 27 -3.65 0.30 8.14
CA GLU A 27 -4.89 1.00 8.43
C GLU A 27 -4.74 2.51 8.17
N GLY A 28 -3.63 3.12 8.56
CA GLY A 28 -3.35 4.52 8.28
C GLY A 28 -3.37 4.86 6.79
N TYR A 29 -2.69 4.07 5.95
CA TYR A 29 -2.73 4.28 4.49
C TYR A 29 -4.11 4.02 3.89
N TRP A 30 -4.85 3.04 4.41
CA TRP A 30 -6.22 2.79 3.97
C TRP A 30 -7.15 3.97 4.27
N GLN A 31 -7.10 4.49 5.51
CA GLN A 31 -7.89 5.65 5.92
C GLN A 31 -7.52 6.89 5.11
N LEU A 32 -6.23 7.09 4.83
CA LEU A 32 -5.77 8.18 3.96
C LEU A 32 -6.38 8.05 2.56
N GLY A 33 -6.31 6.87 1.94
CA GLY A 33 -6.91 6.59 0.64
C GLY A 33 -8.40 6.88 0.61
N LYS A 34 -9.13 6.39 1.61
CA LYS A 34 -10.56 6.66 1.80
C LYS A 34 -10.85 8.16 1.85
N ARG A 35 -10.16 8.90 2.72
CA ARG A 35 -10.38 10.34 2.92
C ARG A 35 -10.13 11.14 1.64
N ILE A 36 -9.08 10.79 0.89
CA ILE A 36 -8.75 11.42 -0.40
C ILE A 36 -9.86 11.11 -1.41
N ARG A 37 -10.31 9.86 -1.49
CA ARG A 37 -11.36 9.44 -2.43
C ARG A 37 -12.70 10.12 -2.15
N GLU A 38 -13.03 10.34 -0.87
CA GLU A 38 -14.23 11.07 -0.45
C GLU A 38 -14.19 12.56 -0.80
N GLU A 39 -13.00 13.18 -0.86
CA GLU A 39 -12.84 14.60 -1.20
C GLU A 39 -12.75 14.84 -2.72
N ALA A 40 -12.10 13.93 -3.45
CA ALA A 40 -11.82 14.07 -4.88
C ALA A 40 -13.07 13.83 -5.78
N LYS A 41 -14.24 14.35 -5.39
CA LYS A 41 -15.51 14.13 -6.10
C LYS A 41 -15.60 14.85 -7.45
N THR A 42 -14.96 16.00 -7.58
CA THR A 42 -15.06 16.89 -8.76
C THR A 42 -13.72 17.15 -9.44
N ILE A 43 -12.62 16.70 -8.84
CA ILE A 43 -11.25 16.90 -9.31
C ILE A 43 -10.70 15.53 -9.73
N SER A 44 -9.84 15.51 -10.74
CA SER A 44 -9.16 14.27 -11.11
C SER A 44 -8.36 13.73 -9.92
N ILE A 45 -8.45 12.41 -9.69
CA ILE A 45 -7.77 11.80 -8.55
C ILE A 45 -6.26 12.05 -8.62
N THR A 46 -5.67 12.04 -9.81
CA THR A 46 -4.24 12.30 -10.04
C THR A 46 -3.82 13.70 -9.59
N ALA A 47 -4.53 14.75 -10.01
CA ALA A 47 -4.22 16.13 -9.62
C ALA A 47 -4.43 16.35 -8.12
N PHE A 48 -5.45 15.70 -7.56
CA PHE A 48 -5.72 15.78 -6.13
C PHE A 48 -4.64 15.06 -5.31
N THR A 49 -4.17 13.88 -5.74
CA THR A 49 -3.06 13.17 -5.09
C THR A 49 -1.74 13.93 -5.16
N GLU A 50 -1.46 14.64 -6.25
CA GLU A 50 -0.28 15.52 -6.37
C GLU A 50 -0.32 16.66 -5.35
N THR A 51 -1.47 17.34 -5.24
CA THR A 51 -1.68 18.43 -4.29
C THR A 51 -1.49 17.95 -2.85
N VAL A 52 -2.10 16.80 -2.51
CA VAL A 52 -1.97 16.19 -1.19
C VAL A 52 -0.53 15.76 -0.90
N ALA A 53 0.17 15.21 -1.89
CA ALA A 53 1.56 14.80 -1.74
C ALA A 53 2.49 15.97 -1.41
N VAL A 54 2.34 17.11 -2.09
CA VAL A 54 3.09 18.34 -1.81
C VAL A 54 2.76 18.84 -0.41
N ALA A 55 1.47 18.93 -0.06
CA ALA A 55 1.04 19.45 1.24
C ALA A 55 1.51 18.61 2.44
N LEU A 56 1.65 17.29 2.26
CA LEU A 56 2.09 16.36 3.31
C LEU A 56 3.59 16.07 3.28
N GLU A 57 4.35 16.67 2.36
CA GLU A 57 5.77 16.38 2.13
C GLU A 57 6.02 14.87 1.93
N LYS A 58 5.17 14.22 1.13
CA LYS A 58 5.26 12.79 0.80
C LYS A 58 5.45 12.59 -0.70
N SER A 59 5.90 11.40 -1.08
CA SER A 59 5.95 11.03 -2.50
C SER A 59 4.54 10.88 -3.06
N ASN A 60 4.31 11.42 -4.26
CA ASN A 60 3.05 11.26 -4.98
C ASN A 60 2.67 9.78 -5.11
N ARG A 61 3.66 8.92 -5.41
CA ARG A 61 3.47 7.46 -5.46
C ARG A 61 2.86 6.87 -4.19
N SER A 62 3.28 7.32 -2.99
CA SER A 62 2.73 6.81 -1.73
C SER A 62 1.27 7.22 -1.54
N ILE A 63 0.95 8.47 -1.88
CA ILE A 63 -0.42 8.99 -1.81
C ILE A 63 -1.32 8.29 -2.83
N TRP A 64 -0.83 8.11 -4.04
CA TRP A 64 -1.53 7.37 -5.09
C TRP A 64 -1.80 5.92 -4.67
N TYR A 65 -0.79 5.22 -4.13
CA TYR A 65 -0.99 3.87 -3.61
C TYR A 65 -1.98 3.79 -2.46
N ALA A 66 -2.05 4.79 -1.58
CA ALA A 66 -3.07 4.83 -0.54
C ALA A 66 -4.48 4.81 -1.13
N VAL A 67 -4.73 5.61 -2.18
CA VAL A 67 -6.02 5.63 -2.89
C VAL A 67 -6.30 4.29 -3.58
N GLN A 68 -5.33 3.78 -4.35
CA GLN A 68 -5.48 2.48 -5.04
C GLN A 68 -5.72 1.34 -4.05
N PHE A 69 -5.12 1.44 -2.85
CA PHE A 69 -5.32 0.46 -1.80
C PHE A 69 -6.77 0.44 -1.30
N TYR A 70 -7.34 1.61 -1.02
CA TYR A 70 -8.74 1.74 -0.66
C TYR A 70 -9.68 1.28 -1.79
N ASP A 71 -9.43 1.70 -3.02
CA ASP A 71 -10.25 1.33 -4.18
C ASP A 71 -10.27 -0.19 -4.40
N LYS A 72 -9.12 -0.87 -4.20
CA LYS A 72 -9.01 -2.32 -4.34
C LYS A 72 -9.58 -3.09 -3.14
N TYR A 73 -9.42 -2.55 -1.94
CA TYR A 73 -9.87 -3.18 -0.69
C TYR A 73 -10.68 -2.18 0.14
N PRO A 74 -11.95 -1.90 -0.22
CA PRO A 74 -12.81 -0.99 0.55
C PRO A 74 -13.21 -1.55 1.92
N ASP A 75 -12.77 -2.77 2.24
CA ASP A 75 -12.96 -3.45 3.50
C ASP A 75 -11.66 -4.19 3.86
N LEU A 76 -11.01 -3.76 4.94
CA LEU A 76 -9.73 -4.31 5.39
C LEU A 76 -9.83 -5.78 5.83
N THR A 77 -11.02 -6.28 6.15
CA THR A 77 -11.22 -7.70 6.48
C THR A 77 -11.01 -8.62 5.27
N LYS A 78 -11.04 -8.06 4.06
CA LYS A 78 -10.82 -8.77 2.80
C LYS A 78 -9.34 -8.79 2.38
N LEU A 79 -8.44 -8.28 3.23
CA LEU A 79 -7.02 -8.34 2.94
C LEU A 79 -6.50 -9.78 2.95
N PRO A 80 -5.79 -10.20 1.90
CA PRO A 80 -5.12 -11.48 1.87
C PRO A 80 -3.98 -11.55 2.90
N GLU A 81 -3.65 -12.76 3.35
CA GLU A 81 -2.48 -13.08 4.22
C GLU A 81 -2.57 -12.65 5.70
N GLY A 82 -3.70 -12.06 6.13
CA GLY A 82 -4.00 -11.83 7.55
C GLY A 82 -2.86 -11.10 8.29
N LYS A 83 -2.40 -11.63 9.43
CA LYS A 83 -1.36 -11.00 10.27
C LYS A 83 0.01 -10.81 9.59
N ASN A 84 0.34 -11.54 8.53
CA ASN A 84 1.66 -11.45 7.89
C ASN A 84 1.79 -10.33 6.85
N ILE A 85 0.71 -9.61 6.57
CA ILE A 85 0.72 -8.51 5.61
C ILE A 85 1.62 -7.34 6.07
N SER A 86 2.15 -6.60 5.11
CA SER A 86 2.89 -5.36 5.34
C SER A 86 2.61 -4.36 4.21
N TRP A 87 2.85 -3.07 4.45
CA TRP A 87 2.71 -2.04 3.41
C TRP A 87 3.59 -2.33 2.19
N HIS A 88 4.80 -2.85 2.39
CA HIS A 88 5.69 -3.24 1.29
C HIS A 88 5.07 -4.35 0.41
N ILE A 89 4.46 -5.36 1.03
CA ILE A 89 3.75 -6.43 0.30
C ILE A 89 2.55 -5.85 -0.44
N ILE A 90 1.77 -4.96 0.18
CA ILE A 90 0.65 -4.27 -0.47
C ILE A 90 1.11 -3.56 -1.74
N CYS A 91 2.10 -2.68 -1.61
CA CYS A 91 2.64 -1.91 -2.73
C CYS A 91 3.18 -2.81 -3.84
N ASN A 92 3.98 -3.83 -3.53
CA ASN A 92 4.66 -4.61 -4.58
C ASN A 92 3.84 -5.77 -5.15
N LYS A 93 3.11 -6.50 -4.30
CA LYS A 93 2.38 -7.71 -4.70
C LYS A 93 0.97 -7.39 -5.17
N TYR A 94 0.29 -6.46 -4.50
CA TYR A 94 -1.13 -6.20 -4.72
C TYR A 94 -1.40 -4.96 -5.56
N LEU A 95 -0.56 -3.92 -5.50
CA LEU A 95 -0.73 -2.68 -6.27
C LEU A 95 0.29 -2.53 -7.41
N GLY A 96 1.49 -3.11 -7.28
CA GLY A 96 2.62 -2.90 -8.18
C GLY A 96 2.52 -3.61 -9.53
N LYS A 97 1.53 -4.51 -9.71
CA LYS A 97 1.34 -5.23 -10.98
C LYS A 97 0.64 -4.41 -12.06
N SER A 98 0.14 -3.21 -11.77
CA SER A 98 -0.53 -2.36 -12.76
C SER A 98 0.43 -1.70 -13.76
N GLU A 99 1.73 -1.57 -13.44
CA GLU A 99 2.69 -0.83 -14.31
C GLU A 99 3.60 -1.72 -15.17
N LYS A 100 3.73 -3.03 -14.88
CA LYS A 100 4.72 -3.88 -15.57
C LYS A 100 4.22 -4.64 -16.79
N LYS A 101 2.95 -4.47 -17.19
CA LYS A 101 2.38 -5.17 -18.36
C LYS A 101 1.97 -4.26 -19.52
N GLU A 102 1.99 -2.94 -19.35
CA GLU A 102 1.64 -1.99 -20.43
C GLU A 102 2.86 -1.33 -21.09
N LEU A 103 4.07 -1.52 -20.57
CA LEU A 103 5.32 -0.99 -21.15
C LEU A 103 6.12 -2.03 -21.98
N GLU A 104 5.62 -3.26 -22.13
CA GLU A 104 6.25 -4.32 -22.95
C GLU A 104 5.34 -4.80 -24.10
N GLY A 105 4.39 -3.97 -24.54
CA GLY A 105 3.38 -4.34 -25.54
C GLY A 105 3.26 -3.39 -26.74
N GLY A 106 4.29 -2.60 -27.05
CA GLY A 106 4.29 -1.69 -28.19
C GLY A 106 5.61 -1.76 -28.96
N GLU A 107 5.50 -1.92 -30.27
CA GLU A 107 6.55 -1.94 -31.31
C GLU A 107 7.28 -3.30 -31.44
N GLU A 108 7.26 -4.02 -32.56
CA GLU A 108 7.18 -3.60 -33.96
C GLU A 108 6.37 -4.59 -34.83
N GLY A 109 5.40 -4.04 -35.55
CA GLY A 109 4.82 -4.64 -36.73
C GLY A 109 4.39 -3.51 -37.67
N GLU A 110 5.29 -3.07 -38.54
CA GLU A 110 4.94 -2.34 -39.77
C GLU A 110 6.02 -2.60 -40.83
N GLN A 111 5.55 -3.07 -41.97
CA GLN A 111 6.29 -3.47 -43.17
C GLN A 111 6.84 -2.26 -43.95
N ARG A 112 7.84 -2.51 -44.80
CA ARG A 112 8.08 -1.93 -46.16
C ARG A 112 9.47 -2.40 -46.61
N GLY A 113 9.73 -2.87 -47.83
CA GLY A 113 8.98 -3.03 -49.06
C GLY A 113 9.95 -3.59 -50.10
#